data_AF-A0A6L5Q459-F1
#
_entry.id   AF-A0A6L5Q459-F1
#
_cell.length_a   1.000
_cell.length_b   1.000
_cell.length_c   1.000
_cell.angle_alpha   90.00
_cell.angle_beta   90.00
_cell.angle_gamma   90.00
#
_symmetry.space_group_name_H-M   'P 1'
#
loop_
_entity.id
_entity.type
_entity.pdbx_description
1 polymer ?
#
loop_
_entity_poly.entity_id
_entity_poly.type
_entity_poly.pdbx_seq_one_letter_code
_entity_poly.pdbx_strand_id
1 'polypeptide(L)'
;MDYEISVSKLEGVLSLGKMTSKAKEDIQEVIDMMNEVLEKQQVRDRAGELGLQTFYNKAYIEKDLMNSMNAFCSHPKGYEMACDDLKKMQGMQEDILHMLELFEDDDETLMNHMKDLVVIRKQRRLAKDYMELTKPIKVLISKYPNIGKELKQCLKNVREVQEQIRTRKYTPRELTAMEEAFKKFEVV
;
A
#
# COMPACT_ATOMS: atom_id res chain seq x y z
N MET A 1 2.69 -6.98 29.75
CA MET A 1 3.16 -6.02 30.77
C MET A 1 1.91 -5.41 31.35
N ASP A 2 1.73 -5.45 32.66
CA ASP A 2 0.55 -4.90 33.30
C ASP A 2 0.72 -3.38 33.45
N TYR A 3 0.16 -2.64 32.51
CA TYR A 3 0.32 -1.18 32.44
C TYR A 3 -0.28 -0.49 33.67
N GLU A 4 -1.34 -1.05 34.25
CA GLU A 4 -2.01 -0.54 35.44
C GLU A 4 -1.07 -0.56 36.65
N ILE A 5 -0.38 -1.69 36.85
CA ILE A 5 0.64 -1.84 37.90
C ILE A 5 1.82 -0.89 37.68
N SER A 6 2.25 -0.69 36.43
CA SER A 6 3.38 0.17 36.11
C SER A 6 3.07 1.66 36.30
N VAL A 7 1.87 2.12 35.90
CA VAL A 7 1.40 3.49 36.14
C VAL A 7 1.33 3.77 37.64
N SER A 8 0.69 2.89 38.42
CA SER A 8 0.56 3.06 39.87
C SER A 8 1.92 3.18 40.58
N LYS A 9 2.93 2.42 40.13
CA LYS A 9 4.30 2.53 40.66
C LYS A 9 4.96 3.86 40.33
N LEU A 10 4.79 4.35 39.11
CA LEU A 10 5.36 5.63 38.68
C LEU A 10 4.70 6.82 39.40
N GLU A 11 3.39 6.78 39.61
CA GLU A 11 2.67 7.76 40.45
C GLU A 11 3.19 7.75 41.90
N GLY A 12 3.46 6.57 42.45
CA GLY A 12 4.11 6.41 43.76
C GLY A 12 5.51 7.04 43.80
N VAL A 13 6.31 6.85 42.75
CA VAL A 13 7.65 7.45 42.63
C VAL A 13 7.57 8.97 42.48
N LEU A 14 6.64 9.49 41.70
CA LEU A 14 6.43 10.92 41.49
C LEU A 14 6.02 11.63 42.80
N SER A 15 5.13 11.00 43.58
CA SER A 15 4.59 11.56 44.83
C SER A 15 5.56 11.49 46.01
N LEU A 16 6.33 10.40 46.14
CA LEU A 16 7.20 10.16 47.30
C LEU A 16 8.69 10.42 47.04
N GLY A 17 9.10 10.48 45.76
CA GLY A 17 10.50 10.59 45.39
C GLY A 17 11.08 12.00 45.58
N LYS A 18 12.23 12.08 46.26
CA LYS A 18 13.05 13.29 46.27
C LYS A 18 13.86 13.38 44.98
N MET A 19 13.43 14.24 44.08
CA MET A 19 14.06 14.43 42.77
C MET A 19 13.97 15.88 42.32
N THR A 20 14.73 16.23 41.28
CA THR A 20 14.72 17.56 40.66
C THR A 20 13.39 17.82 39.95
N SER A 21 13.03 19.09 39.76
CA SER A 21 11.82 19.50 39.04
C SER A 21 11.75 18.88 37.64
N LYS A 22 12.86 18.91 36.90
CA LYS A 22 12.97 18.29 35.57
C LYS A 22 12.66 16.77 35.60
N ALA A 23 13.18 16.05 36.58
CA ALA A 23 12.91 14.62 36.69
C ALA A 23 11.43 14.31 37.02
N LYS A 24 10.74 15.21 37.71
CA LYS A 24 9.29 15.09 37.93
C LYS A 24 8.50 15.31 36.65
N GLU A 25 8.88 16.31 35.85
CA GLU A 25 8.27 16.59 34.55
C GLU A 25 8.43 15.40 33.58
N ASP A 26 9.65 14.87 33.46
CA ASP A 26 9.94 13.72 32.60
C ASP A 26 9.12 12.47 33.02
N ILE A 27 8.97 12.22 34.33
CA ILE A 27 8.18 11.09 34.84
C ILE A 27 6.69 11.31 34.59
N GLN A 28 6.20 12.55 34.73
CA GLN A 28 4.81 12.87 34.45
C GLN A 28 4.48 12.63 32.97
N GLU A 29 5.35 13.04 32.04
CA GLU A 29 5.18 12.79 30.60
C GLU A 29 5.10 11.28 30.30
N VAL A 30 5.93 10.46 30.97
CA VAL A 30 5.86 9.00 30.84
C VAL A 30 4.56 8.44 31.39
N ILE A 31 4.07 8.93 32.54
CA ILE A 31 2.78 8.52 33.10
C ILE A 31 1.65 8.85 32.12
N ASP A 32 1.65 10.05 31.53
CA ASP A 32 0.64 10.49 30.58
C ASP A 32 0.63 9.58 29.33
N MET A 33 1.80 9.27 28.76
CA MET A 33 1.92 8.32 27.66
C MET A 33 1.43 6.91 28.03
N MET A 34 1.72 6.44 29.25
CA MET A 34 1.29 5.12 29.70
C MET A 34 -0.21 5.06 29.97
N ASN A 35 -0.80 6.15 30.47
CA ASN A 35 -2.25 6.27 30.65
C ASN A 35 -2.99 6.21 29.32
N GLU A 36 -2.51 6.88 28.27
CA GLU A 36 -3.11 6.76 26.93
C GLU A 36 -3.09 5.31 26.41
N VAL A 37 -2.03 4.56 26.69
CA VAL A 37 -1.92 3.15 26.28
C VAL A 37 -2.85 2.27 27.12
N LEU A 38 -2.95 2.54 28.43
CA LEU A 38 -3.83 1.84 29.35
C LEU A 38 -5.30 2.03 28.97
N GLU A 39 -5.74 3.25 28.66
CA GLU A 39 -7.11 3.53 28.22
C GLU A 39 -7.44 2.77 26.92
N LYS A 40 -6.55 2.80 25.93
CA LYS A 40 -6.71 2.02 24.68
C LYS A 40 -6.83 0.53 24.98
N GLN A 41 -6.06 0.02 25.93
CA GLN A 41 -6.13 -1.38 26.35
C GLN A 41 -7.45 -1.70 27.05
N GLN A 42 -7.91 -0.88 28.01
CA GLN A 42 -9.17 -1.09 28.71
C GLN A 42 -10.37 -1.09 27.76
N VAL A 43 -10.41 -0.15 26.81
CA VAL A 43 -11.45 -0.12 25.75
C VAL A 43 -11.42 -1.40 24.92
N ARG A 44 -10.22 -1.89 24.58
CA ARG A 44 -10.03 -3.12 23.82
C ARG A 44 -10.51 -4.34 24.59
N ASP A 45 -10.13 -4.45 25.86
CA ASP A 45 -10.44 -5.58 26.72
C ASP A 45 -11.96 -5.61 26.99
N ARG A 46 -12.58 -4.45 27.24
CA ARG A 46 -14.03 -4.32 27.35
C ARG A 46 -14.77 -4.69 26.06
N ALA A 47 -14.26 -4.27 24.90
CA ALA A 47 -14.82 -4.70 23.61
C ALA A 47 -14.72 -6.22 23.44
N GLY A 48 -13.61 -6.82 23.87
CA GLY A 48 -13.43 -8.27 23.89
C GLY A 48 -14.42 -9.00 24.80
N GLU A 49 -14.66 -8.49 26.01
CA GLU A 49 -15.69 -9.02 26.93
C GLU A 49 -17.09 -9.01 26.33
N LEU A 50 -17.39 -8.02 25.49
CA LEU A 50 -18.65 -7.91 24.75
C LEU A 50 -18.70 -8.80 23.50
N GLY A 51 -17.66 -9.58 23.23
CA GLY A 51 -17.54 -10.41 22.03
C GLY A 51 -17.33 -9.62 20.74
N LEU A 52 -16.89 -8.37 20.83
CA LEU A 52 -16.68 -7.50 19.68
C LEU A 52 -15.28 -7.63 19.12
N GLN A 53 -15.15 -7.48 17.80
CA GLN A 53 -13.86 -7.40 17.15
C GLN A 53 -13.13 -6.14 17.59
N THR A 54 -11.94 -6.34 18.14
CA THR A 54 -11.17 -5.28 18.80
C THR A 54 -10.14 -4.61 17.89
N PHE A 55 -9.91 -5.18 16.71
CA PHE A 55 -8.96 -4.68 15.74
C PHE A 55 -9.51 -4.68 14.31
N TYR A 56 -9.47 -3.51 13.67
CA TYR A 56 -9.82 -3.31 12.26
C TYR A 56 -8.62 -2.69 11.56
N ASN A 57 -7.99 -3.45 10.67
CA ASN A 57 -6.80 -2.97 9.97
C ASN A 57 -7.17 -2.00 8.83
N LYS A 58 -7.29 -0.72 9.16
CA LYS A 58 -7.65 0.32 8.19
C LYS A 58 -6.46 0.84 7.37
N ALA A 59 -5.24 0.62 7.84
CA ALA A 59 -4.04 1.26 7.30
C ALA A 59 -3.66 0.77 5.89
N TYR A 60 -3.98 -0.49 5.56
CA TYR A 60 -3.55 -1.10 4.30
C TYR A 60 -4.63 -1.10 3.22
N ILE A 61 -5.87 -0.70 3.53
CA ILE A 61 -7.01 -0.82 2.61
C ILE A 61 -6.74 -0.10 1.28
N GLU A 62 -6.24 1.14 1.31
CA GLU A 62 -5.91 1.88 0.09
C GLU A 62 -4.73 1.25 -0.66
N LYS A 63 -3.69 0.83 0.07
CA LYS A 63 -2.48 0.23 -0.50
C LYS A 63 -2.78 -1.09 -1.21
N ASP A 64 -3.59 -1.95 -0.60
CA ASP A 64 -3.98 -3.24 -1.17
C ASP A 64 -4.84 -3.05 -2.42
N LEU A 65 -5.69 -2.03 -2.43
CA LEU A 65 -6.49 -1.67 -3.59
C LEU A 65 -5.62 -1.10 -4.74
N MET A 66 -4.61 -0.29 -4.43
CA MET A 66 -3.61 0.14 -5.40
C MET A 66 -2.81 -1.03 -5.98
N ASN A 67 -2.38 -1.97 -5.14
CA ASN A 67 -1.67 -3.17 -5.58
C ASN A 67 -2.55 -4.02 -6.52
N SER A 68 -3.82 -4.19 -6.16
CA SER A 68 -4.80 -4.86 -6.99
C SER A 68 -4.99 -4.14 -8.33
N MET A 69 -5.10 -2.80 -8.31
CA MET A 69 -5.19 -2.01 -9.53
C MET A 69 -3.95 -2.18 -10.42
N ASN A 70 -2.74 -2.21 -9.86
CA ASN A 70 -1.52 -2.48 -10.62
C ASN A 70 -1.55 -3.89 -11.24
N ALA A 71 -1.96 -4.89 -10.45
CA ALA A 71 -2.04 -6.27 -10.92
C ALA A 71 -3.01 -6.42 -12.10
N PHE A 72 -4.19 -5.79 -12.02
CA PHE A 72 -5.24 -5.94 -13.02
C PHE A 72 -5.21 -4.89 -14.13
N CYS A 73 -4.58 -3.74 -13.96
CA CYS A 73 -4.54 -2.71 -15.02
C CYS A 73 -3.20 -2.64 -15.74
N SER A 74 -2.07 -2.91 -15.06
CA SER A 74 -0.74 -2.70 -15.61
C SER A 74 -0.22 -3.94 -16.34
N HIS A 75 -0.37 -5.14 -15.77
CA HIS A 75 0.07 -6.38 -16.40
C HIS A 75 -0.59 -6.70 -17.74
N PRO A 76 -1.92 -6.54 -17.95
CA PRO A 76 -2.51 -6.78 -19.26
C PRO A 76 -2.01 -5.79 -20.34
N LYS A 77 -1.73 -4.53 -19.99
CA LYS A 77 -1.08 -3.59 -20.91
C LYS A 77 0.35 -4.02 -21.23
N GLY A 78 1.10 -4.42 -20.21
CA GLY A 78 2.44 -4.97 -20.38
C GLY A 78 2.46 -6.21 -21.27
N TYR A 79 1.43 -7.08 -21.18
CA TYR A 79 1.30 -8.24 -22.05
C TYR A 79 1.15 -7.83 -23.52
N GLU A 80 0.34 -6.81 -23.82
CA GLU A 80 0.15 -6.32 -25.19
C GLU A 80 1.45 -5.72 -25.73
N MET A 81 2.13 -4.89 -24.93
CA MET A 81 3.45 -4.35 -25.29
C MET A 81 4.46 -5.47 -25.56
N ALA A 82 4.54 -6.48 -24.68
CA ALA A 82 5.44 -7.61 -24.85
C ALA A 82 5.11 -8.43 -26.12
N CYS A 83 3.83 -8.51 -26.49
CA CYS A 83 3.41 -9.17 -27.73
C CYS A 83 3.89 -8.42 -28.98
N ASP A 84 3.82 -7.09 -28.96
CA ASP A 84 4.27 -6.25 -30.08
C ASP A 84 5.80 -6.22 -30.17
N ASP A 85 6.48 -6.11 -29.03
CA ASP A 85 7.93 -6.20 -28.93
C ASP A 85 8.44 -7.56 -29.41
N LEU A 86 7.74 -8.65 -29.11
CA LEU A 86 8.10 -9.98 -29.57
C LEU A 86 8.05 -10.09 -31.10
N LYS A 87 7.01 -9.53 -31.74
CA LYS A 87 6.91 -9.49 -33.21
C LYS A 87 8.05 -8.67 -33.81
N LYS A 88 8.33 -7.50 -33.22
CA LYS A 88 9.43 -6.62 -33.67
C LYS A 88 10.77 -7.34 -33.55
N MET A 89 11.05 -7.97 -32.42
CA MET A 89 12.30 -8.71 -32.19
C MET A 89 12.44 -9.94 -33.10
N GLN A 90 11.34 -10.58 -33.48
CA GLN A 90 11.35 -11.64 -34.48
C GLN A 90 11.76 -11.11 -35.86
N GLY A 91 11.15 -10.01 -36.31
CA GLY A 91 11.53 -9.36 -37.56
C GLY A 91 13.01 -8.94 -37.57
N MET A 92 13.46 -8.24 -36.52
CA MET A 92 14.87 -7.84 -36.40
C MET A 92 15.84 -9.03 -36.40
N GLN A 93 15.44 -10.16 -35.80
CA GLN A 93 16.24 -11.36 -35.83
C GLN A 93 16.33 -11.93 -37.25
N GLU A 94 15.21 -12.01 -37.97
CA GLU A 94 15.18 -12.48 -39.36
C GLU A 94 16.01 -11.58 -40.26
N ASP A 95 15.91 -10.26 -40.10
CA ASP A 95 16.72 -9.29 -40.83
C ASP A 95 18.23 -9.51 -40.62
N ILE A 96 18.67 -9.70 -39.37
CA ILE A 96 20.08 -9.98 -39.07
C ILE A 96 20.52 -11.32 -39.67
N LEU A 97 19.68 -12.35 -39.62
CA LEU A 97 20.01 -13.66 -40.18
C LEU A 97 20.10 -13.61 -41.72
N HIS A 98 19.20 -12.89 -42.38
CA HIS A 98 19.27 -12.67 -43.83
C HIS A 98 20.49 -11.83 -44.21
N MET A 99 20.85 -10.82 -43.39
CA MET A 99 22.08 -10.05 -43.58
C MET A 99 23.30 -10.96 -43.59
N LEU A 100 23.42 -11.81 -42.58
CA LEU A 100 24.52 -12.78 -42.43
C LEU A 100 24.55 -13.85 -43.54
N GLU A 101 23.43 -14.10 -44.23
CA GLU A 101 23.35 -15.06 -45.35
C GLU A 101 23.70 -14.42 -46.69
N LEU A 102 23.27 -13.16 -46.91
CA LEU A 102 23.27 -12.53 -48.23
C LEU A 102 24.47 -11.59 -48.47
N PHE A 103 25.10 -11.07 -47.42
CA PHE A 103 26.18 -10.08 -47.54
C PHE A 103 27.52 -10.65 -47.08
N GLU A 104 28.57 -10.33 -47.84
CA GLU A 104 29.95 -10.55 -47.44
C GLU A 104 30.47 -9.30 -46.73
N ASP A 105 30.15 -9.19 -45.44
CA ASP A 105 30.60 -8.10 -44.59
C ASP A 105 32.03 -8.34 -44.07
N ASP A 106 32.69 -7.26 -43.62
CA ASP A 106 33.95 -7.38 -42.89
C ASP A 106 33.76 -8.06 -41.52
N ASP A 107 34.85 -8.64 -40.99
CA ASP A 107 34.82 -9.39 -39.73
C ASP A 107 34.29 -8.56 -38.56
N GLU A 108 34.51 -7.23 -38.55
CA GLU A 108 34.07 -6.34 -37.49
C GLU A 108 32.54 -6.13 -37.51
N THR A 109 31.97 -5.89 -38.68
CA THR A 109 30.54 -5.72 -38.90
C THR A 109 29.79 -7.01 -38.61
N LEU A 110 30.33 -8.15 -39.04
CA LEU A 110 29.78 -9.48 -38.74
C LEU A 110 29.74 -9.75 -37.23
N MET A 111 30.82 -9.40 -36.50
CA MET A 111 30.88 -9.54 -35.05
C MET A 111 29.87 -8.64 -34.33
N ASN A 112 29.59 -7.44 -34.84
CA ASN A 112 28.58 -6.54 -34.26
C ASN A 112 27.17 -7.10 -34.48
N HIS A 113 26.85 -7.59 -35.68
CA HIS A 113 25.56 -8.23 -35.95
C HIS A 113 25.34 -9.49 -35.10
N MET A 114 26.39 -10.28 -34.85
CA MET A 114 26.31 -11.41 -33.93
C MET A 114 26.04 -10.99 -32.48
N LYS A 115 26.65 -9.89 -32.00
CA LYS A 115 26.35 -9.33 -30.67
C LYS A 115 24.90 -8.85 -30.58
N ASP A 116 24.43 -8.14 -31.59
CA ASP A 116 23.04 -7.66 -31.66
C ASP A 116 22.05 -8.82 -31.66
N LEU A 117 22.34 -9.88 -32.42
CA LEU A 117 21.56 -11.11 -32.44
C LEU A 117 21.46 -11.75 -31.05
N VAL A 118 22.55 -11.78 -30.28
CA VAL A 118 22.54 -12.29 -28.90
C VAL A 118 21.66 -11.42 -28.00
N VAL A 119 21.77 -10.10 -28.11
CA VAL A 119 20.94 -9.15 -27.34
C VAL A 119 19.46 -9.34 -27.66
N ILE A 120 19.09 -9.34 -28.93
CA ILE A 120 17.71 -9.53 -29.40
C ILE A 120 17.16 -10.86 -28.91
N ARG A 121 17.93 -11.95 -29.02
CA ARG A 121 17.49 -13.28 -28.54
C ARG A 121 17.30 -13.33 -27.03
N LYS A 122 18.11 -12.62 -26.24
CA LYS A 122 17.92 -12.50 -24.78
C LYS A 122 16.66 -11.71 -24.44
N GLN A 123 16.47 -10.54 -25.07
CA GLN A 123 15.28 -9.72 -24.86
C GLN A 123 14.00 -10.45 -25.27
N ARG A 124 14.04 -11.20 -26.38
CA ARG A 124 12.91 -12.03 -26.83
C ARG A 124 12.52 -13.09 -25.80
N ARG A 125 13.48 -13.69 -25.10
CA ARG A 125 13.19 -14.64 -24.01
C ARG A 125 12.52 -13.94 -22.84
N LEU A 126 13.04 -12.81 -22.41
CA LEU A 126 12.42 -12.00 -21.33
C LEU A 126 10.98 -11.60 -21.67
N ALA A 127 10.72 -11.18 -22.91
CA ALA A 127 9.37 -10.87 -23.37
C ALA A 127 8.45 -12.11 -23.34
N LYS A 128 8.94 -13.28 -23.78
CA LYS A 128 8.18 -14.54 -23.71
C LYS A 128 7.87 -14.94 -22.26
N ASP A 129 8.87 -14.93 -21.39
CA ASP A 129 8.72 -15.30 -19.98
C ASP A 129 7.69 -14.38 -19.30
N TYR A 130 7.77 -13.07 -19.58
CA TYR A 130 6.78 -12.11 -19.10
C TYR A 130 5.38 -12.40 -19.63
N MET A 131 5.24 -12.71 -20.92
CA MET A 131 3.94 -13.08 -21.51
C MET A 131 3.38 -14.35 -20.88
N GLU A 132 4.19 -15.37 -20.62
CA GLU A 132 3.75 -16.60 -19.96
C GLU A 132 3.23 -16.34 -18.55
N LEU A 133 3.95 -15.52 -17.77
CA LEU A 133 3.53 -15.12 -16.42
C LEU A 133 2.25 -14.28 -16.41
N THR A 134 2.09 -13.39 -17.39
CA THR A 134 0.95 -12.44 -17.43
C THR A 134 -0.26 -12.97 -18.21
N LYS A 135 -0.12 -14.08 -18.95
CA LYS A 135 -1.22 -14.72 -19.70
C LYS A 135 -2.42 -15.09 -18.82
N PRO A 136 -2.27 -15.73 -17.64
CA PRO A 136 -3.43 -16.04 -16.78
C PRO A 136 -4.18 -14.79 -16.32
N ILE A 137 -3.44 -13.72 -16.02
CA ILE A 137 -4.02 -12.43 -15.63
C ILE A 137 -4.83 -11.86 -16.79
N LYS A 138 -4.27 -11.83 -18.01
CA LYS A 138 -5.01 -11.36 -19.20
C LYS A 138 -6.29 -12.19 -19.46
N VAL A 139 -6.23 -13.51 -19.30
CA VAL A 139 -7.40 -14.38 -19.44
C VAL A 139 -8.46 -14.04 -18.39
N LEU A 140 -8.07 -13.79 -17.13
CA LEU A 140 -9.02 -13.37 -16.10
C LEU A 140 -9.66 -12.01 -16.42
N ILE A 141 -8.88 -11.04 -16.87
CA ILE A 141 -9.36 -9.71 -17.29
C ILE A 141 -10.37 -9.82 -18.42
N SER A 142 -10.14 -10.72 -19.38
CA SER A 142 -11.05 -10.90 -20.51
C SER A 142 -12.44 -11.37 -20.09
N LYS A 143 -12.57 -12.05 -18.94
CA LYS A 143 -13.86 -12.42 -18.35
C LYS A 143 -14.57 -11.24 -17.67
N TYR A 144 -13.80 -10.25 -17.23
CA TYR A 144 -14.30 -9.08 -16.48
C TYR A 144 -13.74 -7.78 -17.08
N PRO A 145 -14.20 -7.37 -18.28
CA PRO A 145 -13.61 -6.26 -19.01
C PRO A 145 -13.71 -4.91 -18.27
N ASN A 146 -14.69 -4.76 -17.39
CA ASN A 146 -14.92 -3.53 -16.62
C ASN A 146 -14.16 -3.48 -15.28
N ILE A 147 -13.47 -4.56 -14.87
CA ILE A 147 -12.85 -4.65 -13.54
C ILE A 147 -11.86 -3.52 -13.27
N GLY A 148 -11.11 -3.08 -14.28
CA GLY A 148 -10.17 -1.97 -14.13
C GLY A 148 -10.85 -0.62 -13.88
N LYS A 149 -12.05 -0.39 -14.45
CA LYS A 149 -12.84 0.83 -14.18
C LYS A 149 -13.46 0.77 -12.79
N GLU A 150 -13.99 -0.40 -12.41
CA GLU A 150 -14.59 -0.63 -11.10
C GLU A 150 -13.57 -0.49 -9.96
N LEU A 151 -12.37 -1.04 -10.12
CA LEU A 151 -11.27 -0.90 -9.14
C LEU A 151 -10.84 0.56 -8.96
N LYS A 152 -10.77 1.34 -10.05
CA LYS A 152 -10.49 2.79 -9.97
C LYS A 152 -11.59 3.54 -9.23
N GLN A 153 -12.85 3.23 -9.50
CA GLN A 153 -13.97 3.84 -8.81
C GLN A 153 -13.98 3.45 -7.33
N CYS A 154 -13.69 2.19 -7.02
CA CYS A 154 -13.54 1.72 -5.64
C CYS A 154 -12.44 2.51 -4.91
N LEU A 155 -11.29 2.75 -5.56
CA LEU A 155 -10.20 3.51 -4.96
C LEU A 155 -10.60 4.95 -4.65
N LYS A 156 -11.34 5.58 -5.57
CA LYS A 156 -11.89 6.92 -5.35
C LYS A 156 -12.85 6.93 -4.15
N ASN A 157 -13.78 5.97 -4.09
CA ASN A 157 -14.74 5.87 -2.99
C ASN A 157 -14.05 5.66 -1.64
N VAL A 158 -13.00 4.82 -1.58
CA VAL A 158 -12.22 4.60 -0.35
C VAL A 158 -11.58 5.90 0.12
N ARG A 159 -11.00 6.69 -0.79
CA ARG A 159 -10.40 8.00 -0.45
C ARG A 159 -11.45 9.01 0.05
N GLU A 160 -12.61 9.05 -0.59
CA GLU A 160 -13.72 9.91 -0.15
C GLU A 160 -14.19 9.54 1.25
N VAL A 161 -14.33 8.24 1.55
CA VAL A 161 -14.72 7.76 2.88
C VAL A 161 -13.62 8.05 3.92
N GLN A 162 -12.34 7.88 3.56
CA GLN A 162 -11.24 8.25 4.45
C GLN A 162 -11.25 9.73 4.80
N GLU A 163 -11.49 10.60 3.81
CA GLU A 163 -11.60 12.03 4.02
C GLU A 163 -12.82 12.39 4.88
N GLN A 164 -13.96 11.75 4.65
CA GLN A 164 -15.14 11.90 5.50
C GLN A 164 -14.89 11.45 6.93
N ILE A 165 -14.17 10.33 7.14
CA ILE A 165 -13.79 9.86 8.48
C ILE A 165 -12.87 10.88 9.16
N ARG A 166 -11.90 11.45 8.42
CA ARG A 166 -10.97 12.45 8.93
C ARG A 166 -11.65 13.76 9.31
N THR A 167 -12.61 14.21 8.50
CA THR A 167 -13.33 15.48 8.68
C THR A 167 -14.64 15.32 9.46
N ARG A 168 -14.90 14.11 9.99
CA ARG A 168 -16.16 13.79 10.67
C ARG A 168 -16.33 14.66 11.90
N LYS A 169 -17.22 15.66 11.82
CA LYS A 169 -17.75 16.38 12.96
C LYS A 169 -19.14 15.84 13.31
N TYR A 170 -19.38 15.58 14.60
CA TYR A 170 -20.69 15.20 15.08
C TYR A 170 -21.53 16.46 15.30
N THR A 171 -22.64 16.58 14.59
CA THR A 171 -23.69 17.57 14.89
C THR A 171 -24.81 16.87 15.65
N PRO A 172 -25.06 17.26 16.91
CA PRO A 172 -26.18 16.70 17.69
C PRO A 172 -27.51 16.91 16.98
N ARG A 173 -28.37 15.88 16.98
CA ARG A 173 -29.68 15.92 16.31
C ARG A 173 -30.80 16.48 17.18
N GLU A 174 -30.60 16.51 18.49
CA GLU A 174 -31.52 17.10 19.46
C GLU A 174 -30.75 17.99 20.45
N LEU A 175 -31.32 19.17 20.73
CA LEU A 175 -30.85 20.14 21.72
C LEU A 175 -30.84 19.51 23.11
N THR A 176 -29.74 18.87 23.44
CA THR A 176 -29.40 18.39 24.77
C THR A 176 -28.03 18.93 25.14
N ALA A 177 -27.71 18.92 26.44
CA ALA A 177 -26.49 19.45 27.07
C ALA A 177 -25.16 19.14 26.34
N MET A 178 -25.14 18.17 25.43
CA MET A 178 -24.06 17.90 24.48
C MET A 178 -23.72 19.08 23.55
N GLU A 179 -24.68 19.87 23.08
CA GLU A 179 -24.40 20.96 22.11
C GLU A 179 -23.60 22.11 22.74
N GLU A 180 -23.85 22.42 24.02
CA GLU A 180 -23.05 23.37 24.81
C GLU A 180 -21.63 22.82 25.09
N ALA A 181 -21.49 21.51 25.27
CA ALA A 181 -20.19 20.86 25.42
C ALA A 181 -19.36 20.91 24.12
N PHE A 182 -19.99 20.70 22.95
CA PHE A 182 -19.31 20.81 21.65
C PHE A 182 -18.92 22.26 21.31
N LYS A 183 -19.76 23.26 21.62
CA LYS A 183 -19.40 24.69 21.42
C LYS A 183 -18.21 25.14 22.26
N LYS A 184 -18.04 24.61 23.47
CA LYS A 184 -16.88 24.92 24.33
C LYS A 184 -15.56 24.37 23.78
N PHE A 185 -15.61 23.26 23.04
CA PHE A 185 -14.42 22.64 22.42
C PHE A 185 -13.99 23.31 21.10
N GLU A 186 -14.86 24.07 20.42
CA GLU A 186 -14.50 24.81 19.19
C GLU A 186 -13.84 26.19 19.45
N VAL A 187 -13.74 26.63 20.71
CA VAL A 187 -13.21 27.96 21.10
C VAL A 187 -11.77 27.89 21.64
N VAL A 188 -11.08 26.75 21.49
CA VAL A 188 -9.65 26.60 21.83
C VAL A 188 -8.83 26.43 20.56
#